data_AF-A0A2P5K6B0-F1
#
_entry.id   AF-A0A2P5K6B0-F1
#
_cell.length_a   1.000
_cell.length_b   1.000
_cell.length_c   1.000
_cell.angle_alpha   90.00
_cell.angle_beta   90.00
_cell.angle_gamma   90.00
#
_symmetry.space_group_name_H-M   'P 1'
#
loop_
_entity.id
_entity.type
_entity.pdbx_description
1 polymer ?
#
loop_
_entity_poly.entity_id
_entity_poly.type
_entity_poly.pdbx_seq_one_letter_code
_entity_poly.pdbx_strand_id
1 'polypeptide(L)'
;MVAQHFGRAPTYTMMDTETKEITVVQNTGEHMGGTGLPPDFISKEGANIMLCSGLGPKAVHLFEQYGINVFVGVSGTITDAINAWENGLLEEATDENACNEQRHM
;
A
#
# COMPACT_ATOMS: atom_id res chain seq x y z
N MET A 1 3.10 8.13 -10.78
CA MET A 1 1.72 7.63 -10.79
C MET A 1 1.64 6.39 -9.91
N VAL A 2 0.47 6.09 -9.37
CA VAL A 2 0.25 4.91 -8.52
C VAL A 2 0.28 3.64 -9.37
N ALA A 3 1.01 2.63 -8.89
CA ALA A 3 1.11 1.34 -9.56
C ALA A 3 -0.17 0.52 -9.39
N GLN A 4 -0.59 -0.18 -10.43
CA GLN A 4 -1.77 -1.07 -10.42
C GLN A 4 -1.58 -2.30 -9.54
N HIS A 5 -0.35 -2.78 -9.40
CA HIS A 5 -0.03 -3.95 -8.58
C HIS A 5 0.98 -3.59 -7.50
N PHE A 6 0.52 -3.57 -6.25
CA PHE A 6 1.34 -3.24 -5.08
C PHE A 6 2.68 -3.99 -5.05
N GLY A 7 2.66 -5.32 -5.23
CA GLY A 7 3.88 -6.14 -5.13
C GLY A 7 4.91 -5.92 -6.25
N ARG A 8 4.51 -5.30 -7.37
CA ARG A 8 5.36 -5.04 -8.54
C ARG A 8 5.66 -3.56 -8.75
N ALA A 9 5.23 -2.70 -7.82
CA ALA A 9 5.59 -1.29 -7.86
C ALA A 9 7.12 -1.18 -7.79
N PRO A 10 7.78 -0.38 -8.66
CA PRO A 10 9.24 -0.26 -8.62
C PRO A 10 9.73 0.47 -7.37
N THR A 11 8.89 1.35 -6.83
CA THR A 11 9.17 2.16 -5.65
C THR A 11 7.89 2.38 -4.83
N TYR A 12 8.09 2.69 -3.55
CA TYR A 12 7.08 3.17 -2.63
C TYR A 12 7.44 4.60 -2.24
N THR A 13 6.48 5.52 -2.38
CA THR A 13 6.67 6.90 -1.92
C THR A 13 6.06 7.01 -0.53
N MET A 14 6.86 7.46 0.42
CA MET A 14 6.43 7.71 1.80
C MET A 14 6.39 9.21 2.04
N MET A 15 5.35 9.65 2.73
CA MET A 15 5.16 11.05 3.08
C MET A 15 4.87 11.16 4.56
N ASP A 16 5.64 11.98 5.25
CA ASP A 16 5.34 12.42 6.60
C ASP A 16 4.25 13.51 6.53
N THR A 17 3.13 13.29 7.20
CA THR A 17 1.98 14.21 7.14
C THR A 17 2.19 15.49 7.95
N GLU A 18 3.07 15.47 8.95
CA GLU A 18 3.42 16.62 9.81
C GLU A 18 4.50 17.48 9.16
N THR A 19 5.62 16.88 8.75
CA THR A 19 6.78 17.60 8.20
C THR A 19 6.68 17.85 6.71
N LYS A 20 5.80 17.11 6.01
CA LYS A 20 5.70 17.09 4.54
C LYS A 20 6.97 16.54 3.86
N GLU A 21 7.84 15.87 4.60
CA GLU A 21 9.00 15.19 4.03
C GLU A 21 8.55 14.01 3.15
N ILE A 22 9.19 13.88 2.00
CA ILE A 22 8.94 12.79 1.06
C ILE A 22 10.21 11.98 0.90
N THR A 23 10.09 10.67 1.12
CA THR A 23 11.14 9.70 0.85
C THR A 23 10.65 8.67 -0.15
N VAL A 24 11.58 8.08 -0.89
CA VAL A 24 11.27 7.05 -1.89
C VAL A 24 12.07 5.80 -1.57
N VAL A 25 11.35 4.71 -1.31
CA VAL A 25 11.91 3.41 -0.99
C VAL A 25 11.84 2.54 -2.24
N GLN A 26 12.95 1.88 -2.59
CA GLN A 26 12.96 0.94 -3.71
C GLN A 26 12.28 -0.37 -3.32
N ASN A 27 11.51 -0.95 -4.24
CA ASN A 27 11.00 -2.29 -4.04
C ASN A 27 12.12 -3.32 -4.31
N THR A 28 12.65 -3.90 -3.24
CA THR A 28 13.66 -4.95 -3.27
C THR A 28 13.05 -6.33 -3.02
N GLY A 29 11.73 -6.45 -3.08
CA GLY A 29 11.01 -7.68 -2.77
C GLY A 29 11.13 -8.76 -3.84
N GLU A 30 10.59 -9.93 -3.52
CA GLU A 30 10.66 -11.15 -4.35
C GLU A 30 10.18 -10.93 -5.79
N HIS A 31 9.12 -10.14 -5.99
CA HIS A 31 8.59 -9.82 -7.32
C HIS A 31 9.52 -8.98 -8.20
N MET A 32 10.54 -8.37 -7.61
CA MET A 32 11.59 -7.61 -8.30
C MET A 32 12.89 -8.42 -8.47
N GLY A 33 12.88 -9.71 -8.11
CA GLY A 33 14.05 -10.58 -8.13
C GLY A 33 14.94 -10.48 -6.89
N GLY A 34 14.48 -9.77 -5.84
CA GLY A 34 15.16 -9.67 -4.55
C GLY A 34 14.58 -10.62 -3.50
N THR A 35 14.66 -10.24 -2.23
CA THR A 35 14.25 -11.07 -1.09
C THR A 35 13.37 -10.30 -0.13
N GLY A 36 12.40 -10.99 0.49
CA GLY A 36 11.48 -10.39 1.44
C GLY A 36 10.23 -9.81 0.78
N LEU A 37 9.27 -9.44 1.62
CA LEU A 37 7.97 -8.96 1.17
C LEU A 37 7.89 -7.44 1.35
N PRO A 38 7.24 -6.71 0.43
CA PRO A 38 7.04 -5.28 0.59
C PRO A 38 6.44 -4.82 1.92
N PRO A 39 5.43 -5.49 2.50
CA PRO A 39 4.92 -5.12 3.82
C PRO A 39 6.00 -5.13 4.91
N ASP A 40 6.96 -6.08 4.85
CA ASP A 40 7.98 -6.26 5.88
C ASP A 40 8.92 -5.05 5.98
N PHE A 41 9.37 -4.52 4.84
CA PHE A 41 10.28 -3.37 4.83
C PHE A 41 9.53 -2.05 4.94
N ILE A 42 8.31 -1.93 4.39
CA ILE A 42 7.47 -0.73 4.57
C ILE A 42 7.15 -0.52 6.06
N SER A 43 6.87 -1.60 6.80
CA SER A 43 6.65 -1.51 8.25
C SER A 43 7.88 -1.01 9.01
N LYS A 44 9.09 -1.42 8.59
CA LYS A 44 10.35 -0.98 9.21
C LYS A 44 10.66 0.50 8.97
N GLU A 45 10.15 1.06 7.88
CA GLU A 45 10.22 2.50 7.59
C GLU A 45 9.21 3.33 8.40
N GLY A 46 8.38 2.69 9.24
CA GLY A 46 7.48 3.37 10.17
C GLY A 46 6.15 3.82 9.55
N ALA A 47 5.74 3.24 8.43
CA ALA A 47 4.45 3.58 7.82
C ALA A 47 3.27 3.26 8.76
N ASN A 48 2.30 4.17 8.84
CA ASN A 48 1.02 3.92 9.54
C ASN A 48 -0.13 3.66 8.56
N ILE A 49 -0.02 4.17 7.33
CA ILE A 49 -1.08 4.13 6.32
C ILE A 49 -0.47 3.73 4.98
N MET A 50 -1.10 2.80 4.28
CA MET A 50 -0.72 2.35 2.94
C MET A 50 -1.83 2.66 1.94
N LEU A 51 -1.53 3.51 0.95
CA LEU A 51 -2.45 3.87 -0.14
C LEU A 51 -2.05 3.14 -1.43
N CYS A 52 -2.92 2.33 -2.01
CA CYS A 52 -2.62 1.66 -3.29
C CYS A 52 -3.86 1.43 -4.15
N SER A 53 -3.63 1.02 -5.40
CA SER A 53 -4.74 0.63 -6.28
C SER A 53 -5.39 -0.67 -5.80
N GLY A 54 -4.56 -1.66 -5.43
CA GLY A 54 -4.97 -2.94 -4.87
C GLY A 54 -3.77 -3.80 -4.49
N LEU A 55 -4.02 -4.81 -3.65
CA LEU A 55 -3.02 -5.73 -3.12
C LEU A 55 -3.66 -7.11 -2.87
N GLY A 56 -2.83 -8.15 -2.78
CA GLY A 56 -3.31 -9.51 -2.49
C GLY A 56 -3.56 -9.75 -1.00
N PRO A 57 -4.35 -10.78 -0.63
CA PRO A 57 -4.76 -11.05 0.75
C PRO A 57 -3.58 -11.26 1.70
N LYS A 58 -2.48 -11.87 1.23
CA LYS A 58 -1.25 -12.02 2.03
C LYS A 58 -0.68 -10.67 2.49
N ALA A 59 -0.73 -9.65 1.63
CA ALA A 59 -0.18 -8.35 1.98
C ALA A 59 -1.12 -7.58 2.92
N VAL A 60 -2.44 -7.72 2.75
CA VAL A 60 -3.44 -7.15 3.67
C VAL A 60 -3.23 -7.68 5.07
N HIS A 61 -3.18 -9.01 5.21
CA HIS A 61 -2.94 -9.69 6.49
C HIS A 61 -1.67 -9.19 7.20
N LEU A 62 -0.57 -9.05 6.47
CA LEU A 62 0.69 -8.57 7.04
C LEU A 62 0.58 -7.12 7.51
N PHE A 63 -0.04 -6.24 6.72
CA PHE A 63 -0.23 -4.85 7.12
C PHE A 63 -1.11 -4.73 8.37
N GLU A 64 -2.20 -5.50 8.46
CA GLU A 64 -3.03 -5.54 9.67
C GLU A 64 -2.23 -6.00 10.89
N GLN A 65 -1.41 -7.05 10.76
CA GLN A 65 -0.54 -7.53 11.84
C GLN A 65 0.49 -6.48 12.28
N TYR A 66 0.90 -5.60 11.37
CA TYR A 66 1.81 -4.49 11.66
C TYR A 66 1.11 -3.24 12.19
N GLY A 67 -0.23 -3.26 12.29
CA GLY A 67 -1.01 -2.10 12.71
C GLY A 67 -1.03 -0.98 11.66
N ILE A 68 -0.90 -1.34 10.38
CA ILE A 68 -0.88 -0.41 9.24
C ILE A 68 -2.23 -0.46 8.55
N ASN A 69 -2.96 0.65 8.51
CA ASN A 69 -4.23 0.74 7.80
C ASN A 69 -3.99 0.81 6.29
N VAL A 70 -4.68 -0.04 5.53
CA VAL A 70 -4.54 -0.11 4.08
C VAL A 70 -5.78 0.46 3.43
N PHE A 71 -5.62 1.38 2.48
CA PHE A 71 -6.72 1.92 1.68
C PHE A 71 -6.50 1.63 0.20
N VAL A 72 -7.55 1.13 -0.46
CA VAL A 72 -7.54 0.70 -1.85
C VAL A 72 -8.45 1.57 -2.74
N GLY A 73 -8.38 1.37 -4.05
CA GLY A 73 -9.15 2.16 -5.03
C GLY A 73 -8.43 3.42 -5.52
N VAL A 74 -7.16 3.58 -5.18
CA VAL A 74 -6.35 4.73 -5.61
C VAL A 74 -6.00 4.64 -7.10
N SER A 75 -6.11 5.76 -7.81
CA SER A 75 -5.63 5.92 -9.18
C SER A 75 -4.98 7.30 -9.39
N GLY A 76 -4.21 7.45 -10.47
CA GLY A 76 -3.60 8.73 -10.83
C GLY A 76 -2.24 9.01 -10.16
N THR A 77 -2.06 10.23 -9.69
CA THR A 77 -0.82 10.74 -9.09
C THR A 77 -0.76 10.47 -7.59
N ILE A 78 0.40 10.74 -6.98
CA ILE A 78 0.58 10.65 -5.52
C ILE A 78 -0.32 11.68 -4.81
N THR A 79 -0.45 12.88 -5.40
CA THR A 79 -1.35 13.92 -4.90
C THR A 79 -2.81 13.49 -4.94
N ASP A 80 -3.24 12.80 -6.00
CA ASP A 80 -4.61 12.28 -6.08
C ASP A 80 -4.88 11.24 -4.97
N ALA A 81 -3.90 10.39 -4.68
CA ALA A 81 -3.98 9.40 -3.60
C ALA A 81 -4.17 10.05 -2.24
N ILE A 82 -3.34 11.04 -1.92
CA ILE A 82 -3.38 11.78 -0.65
C ILE A 82 -4.74 12.49 -0.52
N ASN A 83 -5.17 13.19 -1.56
CA ASN A 83 -6.46 13.90 -1.56
C ASN A 83 -7.63 12.92 -1.34
N ALA A 84 -7.63 11.78 -2.02
CA ALA A 84 -8.71 10.80 -1.87
C ALA A 84 -8.77 10.24 -0.45
N TRP A 85 -7.62 9.98 0.17
CA TRP A 85 -7.53 9.54 1.56
C TRP A 85 -8.01 10.62 2.53
N GLU A 86 -7.53 11.86 2.40
CA GLU A 86 -7.93 12.99 3.27
C GLU A 86 -9.44 13.29 3.19
N ASN A 87 -10.06 13.03 2.05
CA ASN A 87 -11.51 13.21 1.85
C ASN A 87 -12.35 11.96 2.21
N GLY A 88 -11.73 10.89 2.71
CA GLY A 88 -12.44 9.65 3.08
C GLY A 88 -13.09 8.93 1.89
N LEU A 89 -12.52 9.07 0.69
CA LEU A 89 -13.07 8.51 -0.55
C LEU A 89 -12.55 7.09 -0.86
N LEU A 90 -11.65 6.57 -0.03
CA LEU A 90 -11.03 5.27 -0.24
C LEU A 90 -11.66 4.21 0.68
N GLU A 91 -11.63 2.96 0.23
CA GLU A 91 -12.08 1.82 1.01
C GLU A 91 -10.91 1.24 1.81
N GLU A 92 -11.13 0.96 3.09
CA GLU A 92 -10.17 0.25 3.92
C GLU A 92 -10.13 -1.23 3.53
N ALA A 93 -8.95 -1.74 3.17
CA ALA A 93 -8.75 -3.15 2.88
C ALA A 93 -8.41 -3.90 4.18
N THR A 94 -9.24 -4.87 4.52
CA THR A 94 -9.11 -5.74 5.67
C THR A 94 -9.09 -7.21 5.24
N ASP A 95 -8.66 -8.10 6.13
CA ASP A 95 -8.71 -9.54 5.87
C ASP A 95 -10.13 -10.02 5.51
N GLU A 96 -11.16 -9.35 6.04
CA GLU A 96 -12.57 -9.67 5.82
C GLU A 96 -13.06 -9.33 4.40
N ASN A 97 -12.68 -8.18 3.84
CA ASN A 97 -13.10 -7.81 2.47
C ASN A 97 -12.13 -8.34 1.40
N ALA A 98 -10.83 -8.46 1.69
CA ALA A 98 -9.84 -9.00 0.75
C ALA A 98 -10.06 -10.49 0.41
N CYS A 99 -10.59 -11.28 1.35
CA CYS A 99 -10.95 -12.68 1.09
C CYS A 99 -12.22 -12.83 0.22
N ASN A 100 -13.13 -11.85 0.24
CA ASN A 100 -14.39 -11.92 -0.50
C ASN A 100 -14.23 -11.60 -1.99
N GLU A 101 -13.20 -10.85 -2.38
CA GLU A 101 -13.00 -10.43 -3.78
C GLU A 101 -12.36 -11.50 -4.69
N GLN A 102 -12.04 -12.70 -4.18
CA GLN A 102 -11.49 -13.81 -4.99
C GLN A 102 -12.56 -14.73 -5.63
N ARG A 103 -13.82 -14.30 -5.69
CA ARG A 103 -14.95 -15.13 -6.16
C ARG A 103 -15.53 -14.78 -7.54
N HIS A 104 -14.77 -14.14 -8.42
CA HIS A 104 -15.21 -13.92 -9.79
C HIS A 104 -14.17 -14.42 -10.80
N MET A 105 -14.40 -15.67 -11.24
CA MET A 105 -13.95 -16.19 -12.53
C MET A 105 -14.81 -15.61 -13.66
#